data_AF-A0AAV5TIZ5-F1
#
_entry.id   AF-A0AAV5TIZ5-F1
#
_cell.length_a   1.000
_cell.length_b   1.000
_cell.length_c   1.000
_cell.angle_alpha   90.00
_cell.angle_beta   90.00
_cell.angle_gamma   90.00
#
_symmetry.space_group_name_H-M   'P 1'
#
loop_
_entity.id
_entity.type
_entity.pdbx_description
1 polymer ?
#
loop_
_entity_poly.entity_id
_entity_poly.type
_entity_poly.pdbx_seq_one_letter_code
_entity_poly.pdbx_strand_id
1 'polypeptide(L)'
;PDVREIVKNVSIDFTNSHPLLEEPRPISHRIRYIGGVGLPKPKQLKKELNNLLDLSNKGNVLFSFGTQVGPEKITEDQQEIFINTFKRFPEYNFFWKFDGKTQ
;
A
#
# COMPACT_ATOMS: atom_id res chain seq x y z
N PRO A 1 0.38 -30.37 -5.72
CA PRO A 1 1.84 -30.29 -6.01
C PRO A 1 2.51 -29.26 -5.10
N ASP A 2 3.78 -29.46 -4.80
CA ASP A 2 4.57 -28.48 -4.06
C ASP A 2 4.81 -27.23 -4.93
N VAL A 3 4.84 -26.04 -4.34
CA VAL A 3 5.03 -24.79 -5.10
C VAL A 3 6.34 -24.81 -5.89
N ARG A 4 7.40 -25.43 -5.36
CA ARG A 4 8.69 -25.53 -6.06
C ARG A 4 8.60 -26.45 -7.27
N GLU A 5 7.77 -27.48 -7.21
CA GLU A 5 7.51 -28.37 -8.34
C GLU A 5 6.74 -27.65 -9.45
N ILE A 6 5.73 -26.87 -9.08
CA ILE A 6 4.97 -26.03 -10.02
C ILE A 6 5.92 -25.07 -10.74
N VAL A 7 6.71 -24.31 -9.99
CA VAL A 7 7.65 -23.30 -10.53
C VAL A 7 8.68 -23.93 -11.47
N LYS A 8 9.14 -25.17 -11.23
CA LYS A 8 10.06 -25.88 -12.13
C LYS A 8 9.42 -26.22 -13.49
N ASN A 9 8.12 -26.50 -13.49
CA ASN A 9 7.39 -27.00 -14.64
C ASN A 9 6.68 -25.89 -15.45
N VAL A 10 6.69 -24.64 -15.00
CA VAL A 10 6.09 -23.53 -15.78
C VAL A 10 6.96 -23.15 -16.98
N SER A 11 6.30 -22.92 -18.12
CA SER A 11 6.97 -22.45 -19.34
C SER A 11 7.29 -20.95 -19.30
N ILE A 12 6.43 -20.16 -18.65
CA ILE A 12 6.53 -18.71 -18.52
C ILE A 12 6.05 -18.32 -17.11
N ASP A 13 6.73 -17.36 -16.49
CA ASP A 13 6.36 -16.75 -15.22
C ASP A 13 6.05 -15.27 -15.46
N PHE A 14 4.83 -14.85 -15.11
CA PHE A 14 4.42 -13.46 -15.16
C PHE A 14 4.49 -12.85 -13.75
N THR A 15 5.54 -12.07 -13.51
CA THR A 15 5.79 -11.46 -12.20
C THR A 15 5.25 -10.04 -12.17
N ASN A 16 4.35 -9.74 -11.25
CA ASN A 16 3.78 -8.39 -11.08
C ASN A 16 4.76 -7.45 -10.34
N SER A 17 5.87 -7.15 -11.00
CA SER A 17 6.92 -6.25 -10.51
C SER A 17 7.58 -5.52 -11.68
N HIS A 18 8.47 -4.57 -11.37
CA HIS A 18 9.29 -3.88 -12.35
C HIS A 18 10.77 -4.25 -12.12
N PRO A 19 11.57 -4.55 -13.15
CA PRO A 19 12.95 -5.00 -12.98
C PRO A 19 13.83 -4.07 -12.15
N LEU A 20 13.57 -2.76 -12.19
CA LEU A 20 14.31 -1.75 -11.40
C LEU A 20 14.00 -1.78 -9.89
N LEU A 21 12.92 -2.43 -9.48
CA LEU A 21 12.53 -2.56 -8.08
C LEU A 21 12.95 -3.90 -7.46
N GLU A 22 13.51 -4.80 -8.28
CA GLU A 22 13.95 -6.13 -7.88
C GLU A 22 15.43 -6.13 -7.52
N GLU A 23 15.80 -7.05 -6.63
CA GLU A 23 17.19 -7.33 -6.35
C GLU A 23 17.89 -7.89 -7.60
N PRO A 24 19.11 -7.43 -7.94
CA PRO A 24 19.86 -7.97 -9.07
C PRO A 24 20.20 -9.44 -8.84
N ARG A 25 19.63 -10.32 -9.66
CA ARG A 25 19.90 -11.76 -9.61
C ARG A 25 19.88 -12.36 -11.02
N PRO A 26 20.58 -13.47 -11.25
CA PRO A 26 20.38 -14.25 -12.47
C PRO A 26 18.90 -14.65 -12.60
N ILE A 27 18.26 -14.21 -13.68
CA ILE A 27 16.87 -14.55 -13.99
C ILE A 27 16.81 -15.43 -15.23
N SER A 28 15.88 -16.39 -15.23
CA SER A 28 15.55 -17.15 -16.43
C SER A 28 14.86 -16.24 -17.45
N HIS A 29 15.14 -16.42 -18.73
CA HIS A 29 14.42 -15.74 -19.82
C HIS A 29 12.92 -16.04 -19.85
N ARG A 30 12.45 -17.04 -19.07
CA ARG A 30 11.02 -17.37 -18.91
C ARG A 30 10.26 -16.38 -18.02
N ILE A 31 10.97 -15.57 -17.22
CA ILE A 31 10.36 -14.56 -16.36
C ILE A 31 10.02 -13.31 -17.19
N ARG A 32 8.79 -12.84 -17.04
CA ARG A 32 8.24 -11.65 -17.69
C ARG A 32 7.66 -10.74 -16.62
N TYR A 33 8.30 -9.60 -16.44
CA TYR A 33 7.83 -8.56 -15.53
C TYR A 33 6.65 -7.81 -16.14
N ILE A 34 5.52 -7.83 -15.45
CA ILE A 34 4.27 -7.20 -15.85
C ILE A 34 3.72 -6.32 -14.71
N GLY A 35 4.60 -5.53 -14.09
CA GLY A 35 4.27 -4.66 -12.98
C GLY A 35 3.06 -3.76 -13.23
N GLY A 36 2.21 -3.63 -12.21
CA GLY A 36 0.97 -2.86 -12.27
C GLY A 36 -0.18 -3.63 -12.92
N VAL A 37 -0.08 -4.95 -13.10
CA VAL A 37 -1.20 -5.75 -13.62
C VAL A 37 -2.41 -5.60 -12.69
N GLY A 38 -3.57 -5.33 -13.28
CA GLY A 38 -4.82 -5.13 -12.54
C GLY A 38 -5.01 -3.75 -11.93
N LEU A 39 -4.06 -2.81 -12.08
CA LEU A 39 -4.28 -1.43 -11.65
C LEU A 39 -5.24 -0.71 -12.62
N PRO A 40 -6.37 -0.16 -12.13
CA PRO A 40 -7.28 0.60 -12.98
C PRO A 40 -6.66 1.94 -13.36
N LYS A 41 -7.15 2.53 -14.46
CA LYS A 41 -6.81 3.93 -14.77
C LYS A 41 -7.26 4.83 -13.62
N PRO A 42 -6.38 5.71 -13.08
CA PRO A 42 -6.76 6.61 -12.01
C PRO A 42 -7.89 7.52 -12.47
N LYS A 43 -8.91 7.66 -11.62
CA LYS A 43 -10.02 8.59 -11.85
C LYS A 43 -9.70 9.92 -11.18
N GLN A 44 -10.31 11.00 -11.68
CA GLN A 44 -10.26 12.26 -10.95
C GLN A 44 -10.86 12.08 -9.55
N LEU A 45 -10.21 12.72 -8.57
CA LEU A 45 -10.69 12.77 -7.20
C LEU A 45 -11.98 13.59 -7.15
N LYS A 46 -12.87 13.23 -6.22
CA LYS A 46 -14.06 14.03 -5.94
C LYS A 46 -13.63 15.39 -5.40
N LYS A 47 -14.38 16.44 -5.74
CA LYS A 47 -14.08 17.83 -5.34
C LYS A 47 -13.89 17.98 -3.83
N GLU A 48 -14.71 17.31 -3.03
CA GLU A 48 -14.60 17.33 -1.56
C GLU A 48 -13.24 16.81 -1.07
N LEU A 49 -12.75 15.70 -1.64
CA LEU A 49 -11.46 15.13 -1.26
C LEU A 49 -10.29 15.99 -1.73
N ASN A 50 -10.38 16.59 -2.92
CA ASN A 50 -9.38 17.57 -3.36
C ASN A 50 -9.32 18.76 -2.40
N ASN A 51 -10.47 19.33 -2.04
CA ASN A 51 -10.50 20.44 -1.09
C ASN A 51 -9.85 20.07 0.25
N LEU A 52 -10.08 18.85 0.75
CA LEU A 52 -9.44 18.36 1.99
C LEU A 52 -7.93 18.20 1.86
N LEU A 53 -7.45 17.73 0.71
CA LEU A 53 -6.01 17.61 0.42
C LEU A 53 -5.35 18.98 0.28
N ASP A 54 -6.06 19.97 -0.25
CA ASP A 54 -5.56 21.34 -0.44
C ASP A 54 -5.47 22.14 0.88
N LEU A 55 -6.07 21.67 1.98
CA LEU A 55 -5.98 22.31 3.29
C LEU A 55 -4.59 22.16 3.95
N SER A 56 -3.75 21.25 3.46
CA SER A 56 -2.48 20.97 4.12
C SER A 56 -1.44 22.05 3.85
N ASN A 57 -0.73 22.49 4.90
CA ASN A 57 0.35 23.46 4.77
C ASN A 57 1.62 22.88 4.12
N LYS A 58 2.02 21.66 4.50
CA LYS A 58 3.23 21.00 3.98
C LYS A 58 2.96 19.78 3.11
N GLY A 59 1.85 19.09 3.32
CA GLY A 59 1.49 17.92 2.52
C GLY A 59 0.61 16.91 3.24
N ASN A 60 0.10 15.99 2.46
CA ASN A 60 -0.84 14.97 2.92
C ASN A 60 -0.11 13.64 3.13
N VAL A 61 -0.44 12.94 4.22
CA VAL A 61 0.08 11.62 4.55
C VAL A 61 -1.09 10.64 4.56
N LEU A 62 -1.11 9.69 3.63
CA LEU A 62 -2.03 8.56 3.66
C LEU A 62 -1.42 7.43 4.47
N PHE A 63 -2.09 7.02 5.54
CA PHE A 63 -1.66 5.95 6.43
C PHE A 63 -2.65 4.77 6.38
N SER A 64 -2.14 3.56 6.18
CA SER A 64 -2.94 2.32 6.22
C SER A 64 -2.04 1.10 6.42
N PHE A 65 -2.57 0.03 7.00
CA PHE A 65 -1.91 -1.27 7.12
C PHE A 65 -2.26 -2.25 5.98
N GLY A 66 -2.95 -1.77 4.94
CA GLY A 66 -3.51 -2.62 3.90
C GLY A 66 -4.60 -3.54 4.44
N THR A 67 -4.80 -4.69 3.80
CA THR A 67 -5.85 -5.67 4.14
C THR A 67 -5.40 -6.72 5.16
N GLN A 68 -4.11 -6.83 5.42
CA GLN A 68 -3.54 -7.93 6.21
C GLN A 68 -3.71 -7.72 7.73
N VAL A 69 -3.76 -6.47 8.16
CA VAL A 69 -3.99 -6.08 9.55
C VAL A 69 -5.40 -5.51 9.64
N GLY A 70 -6.31 -6.34 10.16
CA GLY A 70 -7.63 -5.88 10.51
C GLY A 70 -7.60 -4.97 11.76
N PRO A 71 -8.59 -4.09 11.91
CA PRO A 71 -8.68 -3.16 13.03
C PRO A 71 -8.70 -3.85 14.40
N GLU A 72 -9.22 -5.08 14.47
CA GLU A 72 -9.25 -5.90 15.68
C GLU A 72 -7.87 -6.27 16.22
N LYS A 73 -6.83 -6.18 15.38
CA LYS A 73 -5.44 -6.45 15.77
C LYS A 73 -4.71 -5.22 16.29
N ILE A 74 -5.34 -4.04 16.20
CA ILE A 74 -4.76 -2.76 16.63
C ILE A 74 -5.42 -2.39 17.96
N THR A 75 -4.67 -2.52 19.06
CA THR A 75 -5.17 -2.21 20.40
C THR A 75 -5.46 -0.71 20.55
N GLU A 76 -6.29 -0.33 21.51
CA GLU A 76 -6.59 1.08 21.80
C GLU A 76 -5.32 1.88 22.11
N ASP A 77 -4.41 1.32 22.92
CA ASP A 77 -3.11 1.93 23.20
C ASP A 77 -2.28 2.21 21.93
N GLN A 78 -2.29 1.26 20.97
CA GLN A 78 -1.59 1.44 19.70
C GLN A 78 -2.24 2.54 18.86
N GLN A 79 -3.58 2.61 18.83
CA GLN A 79 -4.30 3.68 18.15
C GLN A 79 -3.95 5.04 18.76
N GLU A 80 -3.91 5.13 20.08
CA GLU A 80 -3.57 6.37 20.78
C GLU A 80 -2.13 6.80 20.47
N ILE A 81 -1.18 5.88 20.43
CA ILE A 81 0.21 6.15 20.05
C ILE A 81 0.28 6.76 18.64
N PHE A 82 -0.44 6.20 17.65
CA PHE A 82 -0.47 6.75 16.31
C PHE A 82 -1.10 8.15 16.28
N ILE A 83 -2.26 8.33 16.91
CA ILE A 83 -2.95 9.63 16.97
C ILE A 83 -2.06 10.69 17.63
N ASN A 84 -1.45 10.37 18.78
CA ASN A 84 -0.56 11.27 19.49
C ASN A 84 0.70 11.57 18.68
N THR A 85 1.20 10.61 17.88
CA THR A 85 2.30 10.84 16.95
C THR A 85 1.90 11.78 15.82
N PHE A 86 0.72 11.60 15.21
CA PHE A 86 0.23 12.48 14.13
C PHE A 86 0.04 13.91 14.62
N LYS A 87 -0.49 14.10 15.83
CA LYS A 87 -0.66 15.44 16.47
C LYS A 87 0.66 16.21 16.62
N ARG A 88 1.81 15.53 16.68
CA ARG A 88 3.13 16.18 16.76
C ARG A 88 3.56 16.81 15.44
N PHE A 89 2.86 16.55 14.34
CA PHE A 89 3.15 17.07 13.01
C PHE A 89 1.96 17.88 12.46
N PRO A 90 1.58 19.00 13.10
CA PRO A 90 0.37 19.75 12.76
C PRO A 90 0.40 20.39 11.36
N GLU A 91 1.56 20.44 10.70
CA GLU A 91 1.69 21.01 9.36
C GLU A 91 1.34 20.02 8.23
N TYR A 92 1.10 18.75 8.57
CA TYR A 92 0.68 17.70 7.66
C TYR A 92 -0.74 17.27 7.95
N ASN A 93 -1.49 16.91 6.91
CA ASN A 93 -2.80 16.28 7.06
C ASN A 93 -2.63 14.76 7.02
N PHE A 94 -3.06 14.06 8.06
CA PHE A 94 -3.03 12.60 8.11
C PHE A 94 -4.40 12.02 7.75
N PHE A 95 -4.42 11.17 6.73
CA PHE A 95 -5.59 10.38 6.32
C PHE A 95 -5.34 8.94 6.73
N TRP A 96 -5.94 8.51 7.83
CA TRP A 96 -5.83 7.12 8.26
C TRP A 96 -7.02 6.30 7.74
N LYS A 97 -6.76 5.35 6.84
CA LYS A 97 -7.72 4.30 6.52
C LYS A 97 -7.75 3.29 7.67
N PHE A 98 -8.78 3.37 8.50
CA PHE A 98 -9.03 2.48 9.62
C PHE A 98 -10.42 1.86 9.47
N ASP A 99 -10.49 0.54 9.29
CA ASP A 99 -11.76 -0.17 9.05
C ASP A 99 -12.46 -0.62 10.35
N GLY A 100 -12.17 0.05 11.47
CA GLY A 100 -12.70 -0.27 12.81
C GLY A 100 -13.45 0.89 13.44
N LYS A 101 -13.88 0.72 14.70
CA LYS A 101 -14.45 1.81 15.49
C LYS A 101 -13.32 2.64 16.08
N THR A 102 -13.28 3.93 15.75
CA THR A 102 -12.57 4.93 16.55
C THR A 102 -13.44 5.31 17.74
N GLN A 103 -12.84 5.50 18.91
CA GLN A 103 -13.52 6.11 20.06
C GLN A 103 -13.86 7.58 19.81
#